data_AF-A0A968ZVZ0-F1
#
_entry.id   AF-A0A968ZVZ0-F1
#
_cell.length_a   1.000
_cell.length_b   1.000
_cell.length_c   1.000
_cell.angle_alpha   90.00
_cell.angle_beta   90.00
_cell.angle_gamma   90.00
#
_symmetry.space_group_name_H-M   'P 1'
#
loop_
_entity.id
_entity.type
_entity.pdbx_description
1 polymer ?
#
loop_
_entity_poly.entity_id
_entity_poly.type
_entity_poly.pdbx_seq_one_letter_code
_entity_poly.pdbx_strand_id
1 'polypeptide(L)'
;MSPISFVTQPGSIHRAYYLSSIATTASLCNAMVRGHWSIENRLHWPKDVVLHEDDTYGRNPNALLNASLLRSITINLLRLHGFKSVTSALRELAN
;
A
#
# COMPACT_ATOMS: atom_id res chain seq x y z
N MET A 1 -21.40 12.79 -7.89
CA MET A 1 -20.80 11.45 -8.13
C MET A 1 -21.17 10.57 -6.96
N SER A 2 -22.01 9.56 -7.18
CA SER A 2 -22.43 8.64 -6.13
C SER A 2 -21.27 7.71 -5.74
N PRO A 3 -21.09 7.37 -4.45
CA PRO A 3 -20.04 6.43 -4.05
C PRO A 3 -20.40 5.03 -4.56
N ILE A 4 -19.44 4.35 -5.19
CA ILE A 4 -19.54 2.91 -5.45
C ILE A 4 -19.58 2.21 -4.09
N SER A 5 -20.78 1.81 -3.68
CA SER A 5 -21.00 1.06 -2.45
C SER A 5 -20.79 -0.41 -2.79
N PHE A 6 -19.62 -0.97 -2.44
CA PHE A 6 -19.45 -2.43 -2.44
C PHE A 6 -20.27 -3.01 -1.29
N VAL A 7 -21.56 -3.25 -1.54
CA VAL A 7 -22.40 -4.05 -0.67
C VAL A 7 -21.90 -5.49 -0.79
N THR A 8 -21.11 -5.93 0.18
CA THR A 8 -20.83 -7.36 0.34
C THR A 8 -22.14 -8.03 0.76
N GLN A 9 -22.70 -8.88 -0.11
CA GLN A 9 -23.91 -9.63 0.22
C GLN A 9 -23.57 -10.66 1.31
N PRO A 10 -24.29 -10.69 2.43
CA PRO A 10 -24.08 -11.68 3.47
C PRO A 10 -24.16 -13.10 2.88
N GLY A 11 -23.09 -13.88 3.02
CA GLY A 11 -23.00 -15.25 2.50
C GLY A 11 -22.26 -15.42 1.18
N SER A 12 -21.66 -14.38 0.59
CA SER A 12 -20.83 -14.54 -0.61
C SER A 12 -19.49 -15.24 -0.29
N ILE A 13 -19.25 -16.39 -0.91
CA ILE A 13 -17.96 -17.08 -0.85
C ILE A 13 -17.07 -16.54 -1.98
N HIS A 14 -15.97 -15.90 -1.62
CA HIS A 14 -14.94 -15.49 -2.57
C HIS A 14 -13.88 -16.59 -2.68
N ARG A 15 -13.63 -17.05 -3.92
CA ARG A 15 -12.57 -18.01 -4.23
C ARG A 15 -11.50 -17.31 -5.06
N ALA A 16 -10.25 -17.41 -4.63
CA ALA A 16 -9.08 -16.97 -5.37
C ALA A 16 -8.15 -18.17 -5.59
N TYR A 17 -7.59 -18.28 -6.79
CA TYR A 17 -6.64 -19.32 -7.16
C TYR A 17 -5.25 -18.70 -7.25
N TYR A 18 -4.26 -19.39 -6.70
CA TYR A 18 -2.87 -18.92 -6.66
C TYR A 18 -1.97 -19.98 -7.29
N LEU A 19 -0.98 -19.53 -8.07
CA LEU A 19 0.05 -20.37 -8.66
C LEU A 19 1.39 -20.03 -8.00
N SER A 20 2.15 -21.06 -7.60
CA SER A 20 3.46 -20.90 -7.00
C SER A 20 4.38 -22.01 -7.46
N SER A 21 5.64 -21.66 -7.73
CA SER A 21 6.72 -22.62 -7.95
C SER A 21 7.32 -23.15 -6.64
N ILE A 22 6.95 -22.57 -5.49
CA ILE A 22 7.42 -23.00 -4.18
C ILE A 22 6.60 -24.21 -3.72
N ALA A 23 7.28 -25.32 -3.46
CA ALA A 23 6.69 -26.48 -2.81
C ALA A 23 6.46 -26.18 -1.31
N THR A 24 5.23 -25.84 -0.92
CA THR A 24 4.87 -25.56 0.47
C THR A 24 3.42 -25.92 0.78
N THR A 25 3.01 -25.81 2.04
CA THR A 25 1.66 -26.15 2.49
C THR A 25 0.65 -25.05 2.15
N ALA A 26 -0.61 -25.43 1.94
CA ALA A 26 -1.70 -24.48 1.68
C ALA A 26 -1.85 -23.43 2.80
N SER A 27 -1.60 -23.82 4.06
CA SER A 27 -1.66 -22.91 5.21
C SER A 27 -0.56 -21.85 5.14
N LEU A 28 0.67 -22.24 4.81
CA LEU A 28 1.76 -21.27 4.66
C LEU A 28 1.52 -20.37 3.45
N CYS A 29 1.06 -20.90 2.32
CA CYS A 29 0.64 -20.10 1.17
C CYS A 29 -0.40 -19.04 1.55
N ASN A 30 -1.45 -19.42 2.28
CA ASN A 30 -2.47 -18.49 2.74
C ASN A 30 -1.88 -17.41 3.66
N ALA A 31 -1.00 -17.78 4.60
CA ALA A 31 -0.33 -16.81 5.47
C ALA A 31 0.54 -15.83 4.66
N MET A 32 1.29 -16.31 3.66
CA MET A 32 2.11 -15.47 2.78
C MET A 32 1.25 -14.52 1.94
N VAL A 33 0.16 -15.01 1.33
CA VAL A 33 -0.77 -14.18 0.55
C VAL A 33 -1.39 -13.09 1.43
N ARG A 34 -1.86 -13.45 2.63
CA ARG A 34 -2.41 -12.45 3.58
C ARG A 34 -1.32 -11.47 4.06
N GLY A 35 -0.09 -11.95 4.25
CA GLY A 35 1.05 -11.11 4.58
C GLY A 35 1.42 -10.13 3.46
N HIS A 36 1.28 -10.54 2.21
CA HIS A 36 1.57 -9.70 1.04
C HIS A 36 0.67 -8.45 0.99
N TRP A 37 -0.61 -8.56 1.39
CA TRP A 37 -1.52 -7.41 1.52
C TRP A 37 -1.01 -6.33 2.49
N SER A 38 -0.08 -6.64 3.38
CA SER A 38 0.54 -5.62 4.22
C SER A 38 1.40 -4.63 3.43
N ILE A 39 1.90 -5.00 2.24
CA ILE A 39 2.63 -4.08 1.35
C ILE A 39 1.68 -3.01 0.84
N GLU A 40 0.50 -3.40 0.37
CA GLU A 40 -0.54 -2.48 -0.10
C GLU A 40 -0.91 -1.47 0.99
N ASN A 41 -1.24 -1.97 2.18
CA ASN A 41 -1.66 -1.12 3.29
C ASN A 41 -0.55 -0.23 3.84
N ARG A 42 0.70 -0.71 3.87
CA ARG A 42 1.80 0.01 4.54
C ARG A 42 2.64 0.86 3.59
N LEU A 43 2.66 0.56 2.29
CA LEU A 43 3.49 1.25 1.31
C LEU A 43 2.66 1.98 0.26
N HIS A 44 1.72 1.29 -0.41
CA HIS A 44 0.94 1.88 -1.49
C HIS A 44 -0.05 2.92 -0.96
N TRP A 45 -0.89 2.55 0.01
CA TRP A 45 -1.87 3.50 0.55
C TRP A 45 -1.24 4.82 1.09
N PRO A 46 -0.14 4.81 1.87
CA PRO A 46 0.51 6.06 2.27
C PRO A 46 1.11 6.85 1.11
N LYS A 47 1.59 6.19 0.06
CA LYS A 47 2.09 6.87 -1.14
C LYS A 47 0.96 7.57 -1.88
N ASP A 48 -0.07 6.81 -2.19
CA ASP A 48 -1.18 7.21 -3.05
C ASP A 48 -1.99 8.33 -2.38
N VAL A 49 -2.38 8.12 -1.12
CA VAL A 49 -3.32 9.00 -0.41
C VAL A 49 -2.60 10.03 0.46
N VAL A 50 -1.61 9.64 1.26
CA VAL A 50 -0.99 10.54 2.26
C VAL A 50 0.10 11.41 1.64
N LEU A 51 0.84 10.87 0.67
CA LEU A 51 1.89 11.58 -0.07
C LEU A 51 1.45 11.99 -1.49
N HIS A 52 0.13 11.91 -1.76
CA HIS A 52 -0.51 12.44 -2.95
C HIS A 52 0.12 11.94 -4.26
N GLU A 53 0.49 10.67 -4.33
CA GLU A 53 1.01 10.08 -5.56
C GLU A 53 -0.06 10.03 -6.65
N ASP A 54 -1.32 9.73 -6.30
CA ASP A 54 -2.46 9.74 -7.23
C ASP A 54 -2.78 11.14 -7.80
N ASP A 55 -2.38 12.19 -7.08
CA ASP A 55 -2.55 13.58 -7.53
C ASP A 55 -1.39 14.03 -8.45
N THR A 56 -0.35 13.20 -8.60
CA THR A 56 0.84 13.53 -9.39
C THR A 56 0.63 13.17 -10.86
N TYR A 57 0.28 14.15 -11.67
CA TYR A 57 0.18 14.01 -13.12
C TYR A 57 1.37 14.67 -13.83
N GLY A 58 2.03 13.94 -14.74
CA GLY A 58 3.17 14.46 -15.48
C GLY A 58 3.45 13.66 -16.75
N ARG A 59 4.09 14.31 -17.72
CA ARG A 59 4.52 13.66 -18.98
C ARG A 59 5.98 13.20 -18.98
N ASN A 60 6.76 13.61 -17.97
CA ASN A 60 8.17 13.24 -17.85
C ASN A 60 8.31 11.97 -16.98
N PRO A 61 8.69 10.83 -17.57
CA PRO A 61 8.79 9.55 -16.84
C PRO A 61 9.88 9.59 -15.76
N ASN A 62 10.98 10.32 -15.97
CA ASN A 62 12.05 10.44 -14.98
C ASN A 62 11.57 11.22 -13.74
N ALA A 63 10.77 12.27 -13.94
CA ALA A 63 10.22 13.04 -12.83
C ALA A 63 9.26 12.20 -11.98
N LEU A 64 8.39 11.40 -12.61
CA LEU A 64 7.49 10.48 -11.91
C LEU A 64 8.26 9.42 -11.12
N LEU A 65 9.25 8.78 -11.75
CA LEU A 65 10.09 7.77 -11.09
C LEU A 65 10.84 8.35 -9.88
N ASN A 66 11.44 9.54 -10.06
CA ASN A 66 12.16 10.22 -8.98
C ASN A 66 11.21 10.56 -7.82
N ALA A 67 9.98 11.01 -8.11
CA ALA A 67 8.99 11.29 -7.08
C ALA A 67 8.59 10.02 -6.30
N SER A 68 8.31 8.91 -6.98
CA SER A 68 8.00 7.61 -6.33
C SER A 68 9.17 7.10 -5.49
N LEU A 69 10.42 7.31 -5.93
CA LEU A 69 11.62 6.98 -5.17
C LEU A 69 11.74 7.84 -3.90
N LEU A 70 11.60 9.15 -4.02
CA LEU A 70 11.65 10.08 -2.89
C LEU A 70 10.59 9.74 -1.84
N ARG A 71 9.35 9.46 -2.25
CA ARG A 71 8.29 9.00 -1.32
C ARG A 71 8.69 7.73 -0.58
N SER A 72 9.29 6.77 -1.28
CA SER A 72 9.78 5.52 -0.67
C SER A 72 10.87 5.79 0.38
N ILE A 73 11.81 6.69 0.07
CA ILE A 73 12.87 7.13 0.98
C ILE A 73 12.25 7.80 2.21
N THR A 74 11.31 8.73 2.03
CA THR A 74 10.61 9.41 3.12
C THR A 74 9.92 8.41 4.05
N ILE A 75 9.15 7.46 3.52
CA ILE A 75 8.48 6.44 4.34
C ILE A 75 9.49 5.63 5.16
N ASN A 76 10.62 5.25 4.56
CA ASN A 76 11.66 4.48 5.25
C ASN A 76 12.33 5.31 6.35
N LEU A 77 12.64 6.58 6.10
CA LEU A 77 13.19 7.49 7.12
C LEU A 77 12.21 7.65 8.28
N LEU A 78 10.93 7.91 8.02
CA LEU A 78 9.94 8.04 9.09
C LEU A 78 9.87 6.78 9.96
N ARG A 79 9.91 5.60 9.34
CA ARG A 79 9.94 4.32 10.08
C ARG A 79 11.21 4.12 10.89
N LEU A 80 12.38 4.50 10.36
CA LEU A 80 13.65 4.48 11.08
C LEU A 80 13.61 5.39 12.32
N HIS A 81 12.89 6.50 12.23
CA HIS A 81 12.65 7.42 13.35
C HIS A 81 11.48 6.99 14.27
N GLY A 82 10.99 5.75 14.14
CA GLY A 82 10.00 5.16 15.05
C GLY A 82 8.53 5.45 14.70
N PHE A 83 8.26 6.18 13.62
CA PHE A 83 6.89 6.45 13.21
C PHE A 83 6.24 5.20 12.59
N LYS A 84 5.15 4.75 13.20
CA LYS A 84 4.31 3.65 12.67
C LYS A 84 3.35 4.11 11.57
N SER A 85 3.05 5.41 11.52
CA SER A 85 2.11 6.01 10.57
C SER A 85 2.71 7.26 9.94
N VAL A 86 2.68 7.33 8.61
CA VAL A 86 3.14 8.50 7.83
C VAL A 86 2.28 9.72 8.17
N THR A 87 0.96 9.55 8.31
CA THR A 87 0.05 10.64 8.67
C THR A 87 0.36 11.20 10.05
N SER A 88 0.69 10.35 11.03
CA SER A 88 1.09 10.80 12.36
C SER A 88 2.40 11.60 12.31
N ALA A 89 3.38 11.10 11.56
CA ALA A 89 4.66 11.77 11.40
C ALA A 89 4.51 13.15 10.76
N LEU A 90 3.72 13.27 9.67
CA LEU A 90 3.50 14.55 9.00
C LEU A 90 2.79 15.56 9.92
N ARG A 91 1.85 15.13 10.77
CA ARG A 91 1.21 16.01 11.76
C ARG A 91 2.18 16.51 12.82
N GLU A 92 3.09 15.66 13.26
CA GLU A 92 4.07 16.02 14.29
C GLU A 92 5.17 16.94 13.73
N LEU A 93 5.65 16.67 12.52
CA LEU A 93 6.71 17.43 11.86
C LEU A 93 6.25 18.77 11.24
N ALA A 94 4.94 18.98 11.08
CA ALA A 94 4.39 20.21 10.51
C ALA A 94 4.13 21.31 11.56
N ASN A 95 4.38 21.04 12.84
CA ASN A 95 4.32 22.02 13.95
C ASN A 95 5.71 22.57 14.27
#